data_AF-A0A919TNR0-F1
#
_entry.id   AF-A0A919TNR0-F1
#
_cell.length_a   1.000
_cell.length_b   1.000
_cell.length_c   1.000
_cell.angle_alpha   90.00
_cell.angle_beta   90.00
_cell.angle_gamma   90.00
#
_symmetry.space_group_name_H-M   'P 1'
#
loop_
_entity.id
_entity.type
_entity.pdbx_description
1 polymer ?
#
loop_
_entity_poly.entity_id
_entity_poly.type
_entity_poly.pdbx_seq_one_letter_code
_entity_poly.pdbx_strand_id
1 'polypeptide(L)'
;MEMIVVTTSGTLTDLLGAARIYPVHLILPERSGFTLWGGNVDGEIDYFLTNAGGTVLLAGSLPELTSRVAQDGAGPLTGVDGFTAIRDALAHGQRFPDDSAEILDFAQAGNDLRSEEELPGDVAARLVACLDAARDLARQVPNPDMMNRLQASGEPLRMLYDVINGEAATVDRADAAAAFDGLRSWIVANVR
;
A
#
# COMPACT_ATOMS: atom_id res chain seq x y z
N MET A 1 -37.75 30.34 -3.37
CA MET A 1 -37.26 29.10 -2.76
C MET A 1 -35.89 28.86 -3.36
N GLU A 2 -34.85 29.39 -2.73
CA GLU A 2 -33.47 29.22 -3.19
C GLU A 2 -33.00 27.81 -2.83
N MET A 3 -32.53 27.09 -3.82
CA MET A 3 -31.83 25.82 -3.65
C MET A 3 -30.42 26.15 -3.17
N ILE A 4 -30.13 25.88 -1.90
CA ILE A 4 -28.76 25.89 -1.39
C ILE A 4 -28.09 24.66 -2.00
N VAL A 5 -27.32 24.86 -3.07
CA VAL A 5 -26.37 23.86 -3.54
C VAL A 5 -25.23 23.85 -2.52
N VAL A 6 -25.26 22.89 -1.60
CA VAL A 6 -24.12 22.62 -0.74
C VAL A 6 -23.05 21.97 -1.62
N THR A 7 -22.21 22.78 -2.25
CA THR A 7 -20.97 22.29 -2.85
C THR A 7 -20.03 21.99 -1.70
N THR A 8 -19.93 20.73 -1.27
CA THR A 8 -18.79 20.28 -0.45
C THR A 8 -17.56 20.25 -1.34
N SER A 9 -17.03 21.43 -1.66
CA SER A 9 -15.77 21.62 -2.34
C SER A 9 -14.64 21.45 -1.32
N GLY A 10 -14.37 20.22 -0.91
CA GLY A 10 -13.17 19.90 -0.13
C GLY A 10 -11.91 19.99 -0.99
N THR A 11 -10.77 20.36 -0.41
CA THR A 11 -9.50 20.21 -1.12
C THR A 11 -9.21 18.71 -1.31
N LEU A 12 -8.41 18.33 -2.31
CA LEU A 12 -8.02 16.94 -2.52
C LEU A 12 -7.43 16.32 -1.24
N THR A 13 -6.63 17.08 -0.50
CA THR A 13 -6.06 16.64 0.79
C THR A 13 -7.13 16.30 1.82
N ASP A 14 -8.19 17.10 1.94
CA ASP A 14 -9.30 16.83 2.85
C ASP A 14 -10.06 15.56 2.44
N LEU A 15 -10.25 15.37 1.13
CA LEU A 15 -10.93 14.19 0.58
C LEU A 15 -10.11 12.91 0.81
N LEU A 16 -8.80 12.96 0.58
CA LEU A 16 -7.87 11.87 0.85
C LEU A 16 -7.86 11.51 2.33
N GLY A 17 -7.78 12.50 3.23
CA GLY A 17 -7.82 12.29 4.67
C GLY A 17 -9.15 11.71 5.16
N ALA A 18 -10.28 12.17 4.63
CA ALA A 18 -11.60 11.66 5.00
C ALA A 18 -11.82 10.21 4.54
N ALA A 19 -11.37 9.87 3.33
CA ALA A 19 -11.46 8.51 2.79
C ALA A 19 -10.35 7.58 3.30
N ARG A 20 -9.33 8.14 3.99
CA ARG A 20 -8.08 7.45 4.37
C ARG A 20 -7.40 6.79 3.18
N ILE A 21 -7.35 7.48 2.04
CA ILE A 21 -6.70 7.01 0.82
C ILE A 21 -5.51 7.92 0.57
N TYR A 22 -4.32 7.34 0.41
CA TYR A 22 -3.10 8.12 0.27
C TYR A 22 -2.31 7.66 -0.95
N PRO A 23 -1.63 8.59 -1.66
CA PRO A 23 -0.63 8.18 -2.63
C PRO A 23 0.52 7.49 -1.90
N VAL A 24 1.04 6.43 -2.50
CA VAL A 24 2.22 5.72 -2.01
C VAL A 24 3.22 5.53 -3.13
N HIS A 25 4.50 5.75 -2.83
CA HIS A 25 5.62 5.41 -3.70
C HIS A 25 6.07 3.99 -3.36
N LEU A 26 5.71 3.05 -4.24
CA LEU A 26 6.07 1.65 -4.14
C LEU A 26 7.42 1.42 -4.81
N ILE A 27 8.44 1.05 -4.02
CA ILE A 27 9.79 0.77 -4.52
C ILE A 27 10.02 -0.74 -4.43
N LEU A 28 10.15 -1.39 -5.59
CA LEU A 28 10.45 -2.81 -5.77
C LEU A 28 11.86 -2.95 -6.38
N PRO A 29 12.50 -4.13 -6.30
CA PRO A 29 13.89 -4.30 -6.76
C PRO A 29 14.17 -3.89 -8.22
N GLU A 30 13.19 -4.09 -9.11
CA GLU A 30 13.37 -3.85 -10.56
C GLU A 30 12.48 -2.73 -11.11
N ARG A 31 11.63 -2.14 -10.25
CA ARG A 31 10.64 -1.14 -10.66
C ARG A 31 10.21 -0.29 -9.49
N SER A 32 9.86 0.96 -9.74
CA SER A 32 9.21 1.81 -8.76
C SER A 32 8.14 2.66 -9.41
N GLY A 33 7.23 3.19 -8.59
CA GLY A 33 6.24 4.14 -9.03
C GLY A 33 5.16 4.39 -7.99
N PHE A 34 4.16 5.17 -8.38
CA PHE A 34 3.13 5.69 -7.51
C PHE A 34 1.82 4.95 -7.72
N THR A 35 1.12 4.68 -6.62
CA THR A 35 -0.24 4.14 -6.61
C THR A 35 -1.04 4.76 -5.47
N LEU A 36 -2.29 4.34 -5.26
CA LEU A 36 -3.04 4.67 -4.05
C LEU A 36 -3.15 3.42 -3.17
N TRP A 37 -3.08 3.63 -1.86
CA TRP A 37 -3.31 2.61 -0.85
C TRP A 37 -4.13 3.24 0.28
N GLY A 38 -5.11 2.50 0.81
CA GLY A 38 -5.93 2.97 1.91
C GLY A 38 -7.38 2.50 1.85
N GLY A 39 -8.26 3.28 2.47
CA GLY A 39 -9.71 3.03 2.50
C GLY A 39 -10.20 2.30 3.75
N ASN A 40 -9.30 2.02 4.70
CA ASN A 40 -9.63 1.41 5.97
C ASN A 40 -10.25 2.41 6.97
N VAL A 41 -11.52 2.74 6.74
CA VAL A 41 -12.30 3.62 7.62
C VAL A 41 -12.72 2.91 8.92
N ASP A 42 -13.02 1.60 8.86
CA ASP A 42 -13.61 0.82 9.97
C ASP A 42 -12.71 -0.29 10.55
N GLY A 43 -11.44 -0.34 10.17
CA GLY A 43 -10.42 -1.22 10.76
C GLY A 43 -10.22 -2.58 10.07
N GLU A 44 -10.90 -2.89 8.97
CA GLU A 44 -10.84 -4.22 8.39
C GLU A 44 -9.68 -4.41 7.39
N ILE A 45 -9.62 -3.63 6.30
CA ILE A 45 -8.71 -3.88 5.17
C ILE A 45 -8.43 -2.57 4.41
N ASP A 46 -7.15 -2.30 4.10
CA ASP A 46 -6.76 -1.30 3.11
C ASP A 46 -6.70 -1.92 1.70
N TYR A 47 -6.95 -1.12 0.67
CA TYR A 47 -6.94 -1.57 -0.73
C TYR A 47 -5.93 -0.77 -1.55
N PHE A 48 -5.27 -1.47 -2.46
CA PHE A 48 -4.50 -0.84 -3.53
C PHE A 48 -5.41 -0.43 -4.68
N LEU A 49 -5.08 0.68 -5.34
CA LEU A 49 -5.64 1.00 -6.65
C LEU A 49 -5.18 -0.04 -7.66
N THR A 50 -6.12 -0.66 -8.36
CA THR A 50 -5.83 -1.62 -9.42
C THR A 50 -6.28 -1.09 -10.77
N ASN A 51 -5.83 -1.72 -11.85
CA ASN A 51 -6.43 -1.57 -13.16
C ASN A 51 -7.57 -2.58 -13.37
N ALA A 52 -8.26 -2.50 -14.51
CA ALA A 52 -9.34 -3.44 -14.85
C ALA A 52 -8.92 -4.92 -14.91
N GLY A 53 -7.61 -5.21 -15.05
CA GLY A 53 -7.05 -6.56 -14.99
C GLY A 53 -6.79 -7.08 -13.58
N GLY A 54 -7.11 -6.29 -12.53
CA GLY A 54 -6.94 -6.69 -11.13
C GLY A 54 -5.52 -6.61 -10.59
N THR A 55 -4.57 -6.05 -11.36
CA THR A 55 -3.19 -5.79 -10.88
C THR A 55 -3.07 -4.38 -10.35
N VAL A 56 -2.21 -4.19 -9.34
CA VAL A 56 -1.91 -2.86 -8.77
C VAL A 56 -1.44 -1.93 -9.88
N LEU A 57 -2.11 -0.79 -10.01
CA LEU A 57 -1.80 0.21 -11.01
C LEU A 57 -0.60 1.02 -10.53
N LEU A 58 0.47 1.06 -11.33
CA LEU A 58 1.68 1.81 -11.03
C LEU A 58 1.91 2.91 -12.06
N ALA A 59 1.94 4.16 -11.60
CA ALA A 59 2.29 5.33 -12.39
C ALA A 59 3.77 5.70 -12.18
N GLY A 60 4.46 6.19 -13.20
CA GLY A 60 5.87 6.63 -13.06
C GLY A 60 6.02 7.94 -12.27
N SER A 61 4.93 8.68 -12.05
CA SER A 61 4.93 9.97 -11.34
C SER A 61 3.55 10.30 -10.76
N LEU A 62 3.48 11.24 -9.81
CA LEU A 62 2.20 11.75 -9.27
C LEU A 62 1.29 12.42 -10.33
N PRO A 63 1.80 13.20 -11.31
CA PRO A 63 0.98 13.69 -12.41
C PRO A 63 0.40 12.57 -13.30
N GLU A 64 1.17 11.51 -13.53
CA GLU A 64 0.65 10.34 -14.23
C GLU A 64 -0.40 9.60 -13.38
N LEU A 65 -0.17 9.45 -12.07
CA LEU A 65 -1.15 8.84 -11.15
C LEU A 65 -2.47 9.61 -11.17
N THR A 66 -2.42 10.94 -11.14
CA THR A 66 -3.61 11.82 -11.26
C THR A 66 -4.43 11.47 -12.50
N SER A 67 -3.76 11.30 -13.64
CA SER A 67 -4.42 10.98 -14.91
C SER A 67 -5.00 9.56 -14.90
N ARG A 68 -4.24 8.59 -14.36
CA ARG A 68 -4.63 7.19 -14.31
C ARG A 68 -5.76 6.89 -13.33
N VAL A 69 -5.84 7.57 -12.17
CA VAL A 69 -6.97 7.43 -11.23
C VAL A 69 -8.29 7.75 -11.92
N ALA A 70 -8.31 8.76 -12.79
CA ALA A 70 -9.51 9.16 -13.52
C ALA A 70 -9.87 8.21 -14.67
N GLN A 71 -8.89 7.58 -15.32
CA GLN A 71 -9.07 6.83 -16.57
C GLN A 71 -9.10 5.30 -16.36
N ASP A 72 -8.18 4.79 -15.55
CA ASP A 72 -7.83 3.36 -15.47
C ASP A 72 -8.08 2.76 -14.08
N GLY A 73 -8.37 3.61 -13.08
CA GLY A 73 -8.59 3.20 -11.69
C GLY A 73 -9.78 2.26 -11.53
N ALA A 74 -9.52 1.10 -10.92
CA ALA A 74 -10.49 0.03 -10.71
C ALA A 74 -10.21 -0.75 -9.41
N GLY A 75 -11.08 -1.72 -9.13
CA GLY A 75 -10.98 -2.63 -8.00
C GLY A 75 -11.64 -2.11 -6.73
N PRO A 76 -11.47 -2.80 -5.59
CA PRO A 76 -12.20 -2.52 -4.35
C PRO A 76 -12.02 -1.09 -3.83
N LEU A 77 -10.83 -0.50 -4.00
CA LEU A 77 -10.57 0.89 -3.59
C LEU A 77 -11.56 1.90 -4.21
N THR A 78 -12.03 1.63 -5.43
CA THR A 78 -12.99 2.53 -6.11
C THR A 78 -14.39 2.51 -5.49
N GLY A 79 -14.70 1.49 -4.69
CA GLY A 79 -15.95 1.36 -3.94
C GLY A 79 -15.90 1.97 -2.54
N VAL A 80 -14.75 2.50 -2.11
CA VAL A 80 -14.62 3.17 -0.81
C VAL A 80 -15.35 4.50 -0.82
N ASP A 81 -16.07 4.79 0.26
CA ASP A 81 -16.78 6.06 0.45
C ASP A 81 -15.80 7.24 0.31
N GLY A 82 -16.17 8.21 -0.52
CA GLY A 82 -15.33 9.37 -0.84
C GLY A 82 -14.40 9.19 -2.05
N PHE A 83 -14.17 7.96 -2.55
CA PHE A 83 -13.32 7.74 -3.73
C PHE A 83 -13.83 8.49 -4.97
N THR A 84 -15.14 8.51 -5.20
CA THR A 84 -15.74 9.23 -6.33
C THR A 84 -15.40 10.73 -6.27
N ALA A 85 -15.46 11.34 -5.09
CA ALA A 85 -15.12 12.76 -4.93
C ALA A 85 -13.62 13.02 -5.16
N ILE A 86 -12.73 12.12 -4.74
CA ILE A 86 -11.29 12.17 -5.04
C ILE A 86 -11.07 12.13 -6.55
N ARG A 87 -11.64 11.12 -7.23
CA ARG A 87 -11.53 10.95 -8.68
C ARG A 87 -12.03 12.19 -9.43
N ASP A 88 -13.17 12.72 -9.03
CA ASP A 88 -13.77 13.88 -9.68
C ASP A 88 -12.90 15.14 -9.44
N ALA A 89 -12.35 15.34 -8.23
CA ALA A 89 -11.42 16.45 -7.96
C ALA A 89 -10.17 16.40 -8.85
N LEU A 90 -9.58 15.20 -9.03
CA LEU A 90 -8.45 14.97 -9.94
C LEU A 90 -8.82 15.24 -11.41
N ALA A 91 -10.00 14.78 -11.85
CA ALA A 91 -10.50 15.04 -13.20
C ALA A 91 -10.74 16.53 -13.49
N HIS A 92 -11.03 17.33 -12.45
CA HIS A 92 -11.17 18.79 -12.53
C HIS A 92 -9.86 19.55 -12.30
N GLY A 93 -8.71 18.87 -12.33
CA GLY A 93 -7.38 19.49 -12.37
C GLY A 93 -6.70 19.68 -11.02
N GLN A 94 -7.28 19.20 -9.92
CA GLN A 94 -6.52 19.06 -8.68
C GLN A 94 -5.41 18.02 -8.84
N ARG A 95 -4.35 18.14 -8.06
CA ARG A 95 -3.16 17.28 -8.14
C ARG A 95 -2.73 16.87 -6.75
N PHE A 96 -2.15 15.67 -6.64
CA PHE A 96 -1.47 15.26 -5.41
C PHE A 96 -0.33 16.25 -5.10
N PRO A 97 -0.16 16.67 -3.83
CA PRO A 97 1.03 17.40 -3.39
C PRO A 97 2.30 16.57 -3.63
N ASP A 98 3.40 17.21 -4.04
CA ASP A 98 4.65 16.53 -4.41
C ASP A 98 5.26 15.69 -3.27
N ASP A 99 4.96 16.05 -2.02
CA ASP A 99 5.43 15.42 -0.78
C ASP A 99 4.38 14.55 -0.07
N SER A 100 3.22 14.33 -0.71
CA SER A 100 2.11 13.59 -0.08
C SER A 100 2.27 12.08 -0.08
N ALA A 101 3.25 11.55 -0.81
CA ALA A 101 3.40 10.11 -1.00
C ALA A 101 4.22 9.46 0.13
N GLU A 102 3.60 8.50 0.82
CA GLU A 102 4.35 7.63 1.74
C GLU A 102 5.22 6.63 0.97
N ILE A 103 6.35 6.23 1.53
CA ILE A 103 7.30 5.33 0.86
C ILE A 103 7.11 3.90 1.38
N LEU A 104 6.80 2.99 0.47
CA LEU A 104 6.80 1.54 0.71
C LEU A 104 8.00 0.93 -0.02
N ASP A 105 9.14 0.86 0.68
CA ASP A 105 10.41 0.41 0.10
C ASP A 105 10.70 -1.07 0.38
N PHE A 106 10.12 -1.93 -0.46
CA PHE A 106 10.35 -3.38 -0.42
C PHE A 106 11.76 -3.75 -0.87
N ALA A 107 12.41 -2.94 -1.71
CA ALA A 107 13.77 -3.20 -2.13
C ALA A 107 14.73 -3.09 -0.94
N GLN A 108 14.68 -1.97 -0.23
CA GLN A 108 15.50 -1.73 0.94
C GLN A 108 15.11 -2.61 2.12
N ALA A 109 13.82 -2.81 2.40
CA ALA A 109 13.36 -3.69 3.48
C ALA A 109 13.95 -5.11 3.38
N GLY A 110 14.02 -5.67 2.16
CA GLY A 110 14.67 -6.97 1.95
C GLY A 110 16.19 -6.93 2.19
N ASN A 111 16.86 -5.82 1.89
CA ASN A 111 18.29 -5.65 2.16
C ASN A 111 18.56 -5.53 3.66
N ASP A 112 17.71 -4.81 4.39
CA ASP A 112 17.83 -4.60 5.83
C ASP A 112 17.76 -5.94 6.60
N LEU A 113 16.90 -6.87 6.16
CA LEU A 113 16.80 -8.22 6.75
C LEU A 113 18.07 -9.06 6.61
N ARG A 114 18.93 -8.75 5.63
CA ARG A 114 20.22 -9.43 5.42
C ARG A 114 21.35 -8.79 6.22
N SER A 115 21.11 -7.63 6.84
CA SER A 115 22.09 -7.00 7.71
C SER A 115 22.23 -7.81 9.02
N GLU A 116 23.45 -7.92 9.53
CA GLU A 116 23.74 -8.51 10.84
C GLU A 116 23.45 -7.53 11.99
N GLU A 117 23.17 -6.27 11.69
CA GLU A 117 22.91 -5.22 12.68
C GLU A 117 21.51 -5.34 13.32
N GLU A 118 21.36 -4.92 14.58
CA GLU A 118 20.05 -4.80 15.22
C GLU A 118 19.13 -3.91 14.37
N LEU A 119 17.85 -4.27 14.23
CA LEU A 119 16.91 -3.50 13.40
C LEU A 119 16.59 -2.19 14.12
N PRO A 120 17.09 -1.03 13.68
CA PRO A 120 16.76 0.23 14.33
C PRO A 120 15.28 0.57 14.06
N GLY A 121 14.71 1.49 14.85
CA GLY A 121 13.27 1.77 14.83
C GLY A 121 12.70 2.18 13.47
N ASP A 122 13.49 2.85 12.63
CA ASP A 122 13.11 3.24 11.26
C ASP A 122 13.05 2.04 10.30
N VAL A 123 13.99 1.09 10.44
CA VAL A 123 13.99 -0.17 9.68
C VAL A 123 12.80 -1.02 10.08
N ALA A 124 12.52 -1.13 11.38
CA ALA A 124 11.36 -1.81 11.91
C ALA A 124 10.04 -1.24 11.34
N ALA A 125 9.89 0.09 11.34
CA ALA A 125 8.71 0.75 10.79
C ALA A 125 8.53 0.49 9.29
N ARG A 126 9.62 0.52 8.50
CA ARG A 126 9.60 0.20 7.06
C ARG A 126 9.17 -1.23 6.80
N LEU A 127 9.71 -2.19 7.56
CA LEU A 127 9.36 -3.61 7.45
C LEU A 127 7.88 -3.84 7.76
N VAL A 128 7.36 -3.24 8.84
CA VAL A 128 5.95 -3.33 9.20
C VAL A 128 5.06 -2.77 8.09
N ALA A 129 5.35 -1.57 7.58
CA ALA A 129 4.57 -0.97 6.50
C ALA A 129 4.56 -1.85 5.24
N CYS A 130 5.69 -2.47 4.88
CA CYS A 130 5.77 -3.41 3.77
C CYS A 130 4.95 -4.70 4.02
N LEU A 131 5.00 -5.24 5.24
CA LEU A 131 4.26 -6.45 5.61
C LEU A 131 2.74 -6.21 5.65
N ASP A 132 2.31 -5.07 6.19
CA ASP A 132 0.89 -4.67 6.23
C ASP A 132 0.35 -4.45 4.81
N ALA A 133 1.07 -3.68 3.98
CA ALA A 133 0.75 -3.51 2.57
C ALA A 133 0.65 -4.87 1.83
N ALA A 134 1.58 -5.79 2.07
CA ALA A 134 1.54 -7.09 1.40
C ALA A 134 0.38 -7.97 1.88
N ARG A 135 0.03 -7.91 3.17
CA ARG A 135 -1.13 -8.60 3.74
C ARG A 135 -2.43 -8.09 3.12
N ASP A 136 -2.55 -6.78 2.96
CA ASP A 136 -3.73 -6.17 2.36
C ASP A 136 -3.84 -6.50 0.87
N LEU A 137 -2.72 -6.50 0.13
CA LEU A 137 -2.71 -6.98 -1.24
C LEU A 137 -3.08 -8.47 -1.34
N ALA A 138 -2.65 -9.31 -0.40
CA ALA A 138 -2.90 -10.75 -0.44
C ALA A 138 -4.37 -11.10 -0.12
N ARG A 139 -5.06 -10.21 0.61
CA ARG A 139 -6.52 -10.24 0.79
C ARG A 139 -7.24 -9.77 -0.47
N GLN A 140 -6.77 -8.70 -1.09
CA GLN A 140 -7.37 -8.11 -2.30
C GLN A 140 -7.21 -9.00 -3.54
N VAL A 141 -6.05 -9.63 -3.71
CA VAL A 141 -5.74 -10.61 -4.74
C VAL A 141 -5.58 -11.96 -4.05
N PRO A 142 -6.67 -12.74 -3.89
CA PRO A 142 -6.68 -13.89 -3.00
C PRO A 142 -5.55 -14.88 -3.33
N ASN A 143 -4.57 -14.94 -2.45
CA ASN A 143 -3.46 -15.90 -2.52
C ASN A 143 -3.37 -16.62 -1.16
N PRO A 144 -3.99 -17.80 -1.03
CA PRO A 144 -4.01 -18.54 0.24
C PRO A 144 -2.61 -18.85 0.77
N ASP A 145 -1.65 -19.17 -0.11
CA ASP A 145 -0.28 -19.47 0.29
C ASP A 145 0.41 -18.23 0.87
N MET A 146 0.26 -17.07 0.25
CA MET A 146 0.83 -15.82 0.76
C MET A 146 0.14 -15.37 2.05
N MET A 147 -1.19 -15.49 2.11
CA MET A 147 -1.95 -15.20 3.32
C MET A 147 -1.52 -16.08 4.49
N ASN A 148 -1.30 -17.38 4.26
CA ASN A 148 -0.78 -18.29 5.26
C ASN A 148 0.58 -17.82 5.77
N ARG A 149 1.52 -17.48 4.87
CA ARG A 149 2.86 -16.99 5.26
C ARG A 149 2.84 -15.71 6.08
N LEU A 150 1.85 -14.85 5.87
CA LEU A 150 1.71 -13.56 6.57
C LEU A 150 0.93 -13.65 7.89
N GLN A 151 0.13 -14.71 8.09
CA GLN A 151 -0.80 -14.79 9.24
C GLN A 151 -0.66 -16.05 10.10
N ALA A 152 -0.19 -17.17 9.55
CA ALA A 152 -0.09 -18.41 10.30
C ALA A 152 1.03 -18.33 11.33
N SER A 153 0.73 -18.81 12.54
CA SER A 153 1.70 -18.86 13.63
C SER A 153 2.91 -19.72 13.23
N GLY A 154 4.11 -19.21 13.50
CA GLY A 154 5.37 -19.90 13.18
C GLY A 154 5.88 -19.65 11.76
N GLU A 155 5.11 -18.99 10.89
CA GLU A 155 5.63 -18.58 9.58
C GLU A 155 6.64 -17.43 9.72
N PRO A 156 7.75 -17.43 8.95
CA PRO A 156 8.83 -16.47 9.15
C PRO A 156 8.42 -15.00 9.04
N LEU A 157 7.48 -14.65 8.16
CA LEU A 157 7.01 -13.26 8.01
C LEU A 157 6.10 -12.84 9.18
N ARG A 158 5.25 -13.75 9.67
CA ARG A 158 4.45 -13.51 10.88
C ARG A 158 5.34 -13.37 12.11
N MET A 159 6.33 -14.25 12.26
CA MET A 159 7.30 -14.17 13.35
C MET A 159 8.13 -12.88 13.29
N LEU A 160 8.55 -12.45 12.10
CA LEU A 160 9.25 -11.17 11.91
C LEU A 160 8.37 -9.98 12.37
N TYR A 161 7.10 -9.98 12.00
CA TYR A 161 6.14 -8.97 12.46
C TYR A 161 6.00 -8.96 14.00
N ASP A 162 5.91 -10.15 14.60
CA ASP A 162 5.77 -10.30 16.06
C ASP A 162 7.04 -9.86 16.79
N VAL A 163 8.23 -10.15 16.25
CA VAL A 163 9.51 -9.68 16.81
C VAL A 163 9.60 -8.15 16.76
N ILE A 164 9.22 -7.54 15.63
CA ILE A 164 9.25 -6.07 15.49
C ILE A 164 8.32 -5.39 16.49
N ASN A 165 7.12 -5.95 16.73
CA ASN A 165 6.16 -5.41 17.69
C ASN A 165 6.44 -5.82 19.15
N GLY A 166 7.54 -6.54 19.42
CA GLY A 166 7.87 -7.01 20.76
C GLY A 166 6.94 -8.11 21.29
N GLU A 167 6.14 -8.73 20.42
CA GLU A 167 5.25 -9.85 20.72
C GLU A 167 5.98 -11.20 20.71
N ALA A 168 7.15 -11.27 20.08
CA ALA A 168 8.04 -12.43 20.08
C ALA A 168 9.50 -12.03 20.37
N ALA A 169 10.29 -12.99 20.89
CA ALA A 169 11.67 -12.72 21.28
C ALA A 169 12.67 -12.83 20.11
N THR A 170 12.48 -13.78 19.19
CA THR A 170 13.43 -14.07 18.11
C THR A 170 12.76 -14.63 16.86
N VAL A 171 13.42 -14.45 15.72
CA VAL A 171 13.13 -15.07 14.43
C VAL A 171 14.46 -15.42 13.76
N ASP A 172 14.52 -16.51 12.99
CA ASP A 172 15.67 -16.77 12.13
C ASP A 172 15.66 -15.74 10.98
N ARG A 173 16.68 -14.87 10.95
CA ARG A 173 16.78 -13.80 9.95
C ARG A 173 17.02 -14.32 8.54
N ALA A 174 17.71 -15.44 8.37
CA ALA A 174 17.93 -16.03 7.05
C ALA A 174 16.60 -16.55 6.48
N ASP A 175 15.79 -17.21 7.31
CA ASP A 175 14.46 -17.67 6.93
C ASP A 175 13.51 -16.48 6.68
N ALA A 176 13.56 -15.44 7.51
CA ALA A 176 12.77 -14.23 7.32
C ALA A 176 13.15 -13.51 6.01
N ALA A 177 14.44 -13.39 5.70
CA ALA A 177 14.94 -12.79 4.47
C ALA A 177 14.53 -13.62 3.23
N ALA A 178 14.69 -14.94 3.27
CA ALA A 178 14.25 -15.82 2.19
C ALA A 178 12.73 -15.76 1.99
N ALA A 179 11.97 -15.67 3.10
CA ALA A 179 10.54 -15.53 3.02
C ALA A 179 10.12 -14.19 2.41
N PHE A 180 10.81 -13.11 2.80
CA PHE A 180 10.60 -11.77 2.26
C PHE A 180 10.97 -11.69 0.78
N ASP A 181 11.97 -12.43 0.32
CA ASP A 181 12.28 -12.54 -1.11
C ASP A 181 11.12 -13.15 -1.90
N GLY A 182 10.52 -14.22 -1.39
CA GLY A 182 9.30 -14.77 -1.97
C GLY A 182 8.13 -13.78 -1.97
N LEU A 183 7.99 -12.96 -0.92
CA LEU A 183 7.00 -11.87 -0.86
C LEU A 183 7.23 -10.83 -1.96
N ARG A 184 8.48 -10.37 -2.12
CA ARG A 184 8.87 -9.38 -3.15
C ARG A 184 8.58 -9.88 -4.55
N SER A 185 8.96 -11.11 -4.87
CA SER A 185 8.67 -11.72 -6.18
C SER A 185 7.17 -11.78 -6.47
N TRP A 186 6.36 -12.12 -5.46
CA TRP A 186 4.91 -12.14 -5.60
C TRP A 186 4.32 -10.74 -5.81
N ILE A 187 4.77 -9.72 -5.07
CA ILE A 187 4.31 -8.32 -5.29
C ILE A 187 4.66 -7.87 -6.70
N VAL A 188 5.90 -8.10 -7.17
CA VAL A 188 6.33 -7.75 -8.52
C VAL A 188 5.42 -8.37 -9.59
N ALA A 189 4.95 -9.60 -9.38
CA ALA A 189 4.02 -10.27 -10.29
C ALA A 189 2.63 -9.61 -10.35
N ASN A 190 2.20 -8.94 -9.27
CA ASN A 190 0.87 -8.36 -9.11
C ASN A 190 0.80 -6.84 -9.32
N VAL A 191 1.92 -6.20 -9.68
CA VAL A 191 1.99 -4.77 -9.98
C VAL A 191 2.18 -4.56 -11.49
N ARG A 192 1.53 -3.55 -12.07
CA ARG A 192 1.58 -3.22 -13.50
C ARG A 192 1.64 -1.72 -13.75
#